data_AF-A0A383EM68-F1
#
_entry.id   AF-A0A383EM68-F1
#
_cell.length_a   1.000
_cell.length_b   1.000
_cell.length_c   1.000
_cell.angle_alpha   90.00
_cell.angle_beta   90.00
_cell.angle_gamma   90.00
#
_symmetry.space_group_name_H-M   'P 1'
#
loop_
_entity.id
_entity.type
_entity.pdbx_description
1 polymer ?
#
loop_
_entity_poly.entity_id
_entity_poly.type
_entity_poly.pdbx_seq_one_letter_code
_entity_poly.pdbx_strand_id
1 'polypeptide(L)'
;MSLINFPNSGNTYYFRSRIPNDLMEHFGGMKEFRLSLKCAIKTRATKTTKILERKVLRLYESIRQGMKSLDIEDIKEILRVEIRKQILHAHHVYEGTNRWSESGVSQSLDSVQLKESNLKDKLETTFRSYQGEIDSKLEEILTSLDIEVDKKSVDFKKLRNKFIDLYVLRYEWIKDLLNESDKTESDFKLNAQQKLGLDLF
;
A
#
# COMPACT_ATOMS: atom_id res chain seq x y z
N MET A 1 -1.12 23.30 20.96
CA MET A 1 -2.53 22.83 20.97
C MET A 1 -3.02 22.76 22.42
N SER A 2 -4.30 22.47 22.72
CA SER A 2 -4.79 22.57 24.11
C SER A 2 -5.87 21.56 24.48
N LEU A 3 -5.85 21.11 25.73
CA LEU A 3 -6.92 20.36 26.37
C LEU A 3 -8.01 21.33 26.88
N ILE A 4 -9.27 21.08 26.55
CA ILE A 4 -10.42 21.90 27.00
C ILE A 4 -11.53 21.01 27.59
N ASN A 5 -12.36 21.58 28.46
CA ASN A 5 -13.55 20.95 29.05
C ASN A 5 -14.66 22.00 29.17
N PHE A 6 -15.93 21.61 29.06
CA PHE A 6 -17.08 22.50 29.12
C PHE A 6 -18.11 22.03 30.17
N PRO A 7 -18.89 22.95 30.77
CA PRO A 7 -19.88 22.58 31.79
C PRO A 7 -20.93 21.58 31.30
N ASN A 8 -21.31 21.64 30.01
CA ASN A 8 -22.39 20.84 29.42
C ASN A 8 -21.90 19.65 28.56
N SER A 9 -20.62 19.28 28.62
CA SER A 9 -20.05 18.25 27.74
C SER A 9 -19.95 16.85 28.34
N GLY A 10 -20.87 16.49 29.25
CA GLY A 10 -20.97 15.13 29.79
C GLY A 10 -19.69 14.60 30.45
N ASN A 11 -18.93 15.47 31.13
CA ASN A 11 -17.65 15.15 31.78
C ASN A 11 -16.52 14.68 30.85
N THR A 12 -16.53 14.97 29.54
CA THR A 12 -15.40 14.62 28.66
C THR A 12 -14.44 15.78 28.39
N TYR A 13 -13.15 15.48 28.40
CA TYR A 13 -12.12 16.35 27.85
C TYR A 13 -12.08 16.31 26.32
N TYR A 14 -11.70 17.42 25.71
CA TYR A 14 -11.51 17.56 24.26
C TYR A 14 -10.08 17.98 23.95
N PHE A 15 -9.53 17.40 22.88
CA PHE A 15 -8.37 17.93 22.20
C PHE A 15 -8.81 19.04 21.25
N ARG A 16 -8.21 20.22 21.36
CA ARG A 16 -8.39 21.33 20.41
C ARG A 16 -7.09 21.59 19.68
N SER A 17 -7.15 21.55 18.34
CA SER A 17 -6.10 22.06 17.47
C SER A 17 -6.57 23.32 16.77
N ARG A 18 -5.77 24.38 16.85
CA ARG A 18 -5.95 25.56 15.99
C ARG A 18 -5.23 25.30 14.68
N ILE A 19 -5.94 25.53 13.59
CA ILE A 19 -5.38 25.38 12.26
C ILE A 19 -4.45 26.58 12.01
N PRO A 20 -3.18 26.35 11.61
CA PRO A 20 -2.28 27.43 11.24
C PRO A 20 -2.86 28.31 10.13
N ASN A 21 -2.58 29.61 10.16
CA ASN A 21 -3.18 30.57 9.22
C ASN A 21 -2.91 30.20 7.75
N ASP A 22 -1.70 29.73 7.48
CA ASP A 22 -1.25 29.26 6.17
C ASP A 22 -2.00 28.02 5.67
N LEU A 23 -2.64 27.27 6.57
CA LEU A 23 -3.41 26.07 6.23
C LEU A 23 -4.92 26.29 6.19
N MET A 24 -5.43 27.48 6.58
CA MET A 24 -6.89 27.69 6.71
C MET A 24 -7.66 27.42 5.43
N GLU A 25 -7.08 27.73 4.27
CA GLU A 25 -7.71 27.50 2.96
C GLU A 25 -7.90 26.01 2.67
N HIS A 26 -6.89 25.17 2.95
CA HIS A 26 -6.97 23.71 2.83
C HIS A 26 -8.04 23.08 3.73
N PHE A 27 -8.43 23.75 4.81
CA PHE A 27 -9.47 23.31 5.73
C PHE A 27 -10.80 24.07 5.52
N GLY A 28 -11.03 24.66 4.35
CA GLY A 28 -12.30 25.31 4.00
C GLY A 28 -12.63 26.52 4.89
N GLY A 29 -11.60 27.25 5.34
CA GLY A 29 -11.75 28.40 6.23
C GLY A 29 -11.96 28.04 7.71
N MET A 30 -11.90 26.76 8.08
CA MET A 30 -11.94 26.37 9.50
C MET A 30 -10.71 26.90 10.24
N LYS A 31 -10.95 27.51 11.41
CA LYS A 31 -9.90 28.08 12.27
C LYS A 31 -9.39 27.09 13.32
N GLU A 32 -10.19 26.10 13.68
CA GLU A 32 -9.84 25.06 14.64
C GLU A 32 -10.73 23.84 14.47
N PHE A 33 -10.22 22.68 14.89
CA PHE A 33 -11.03 21.49 15.07
C PHE A 33 -10.91 20.97 16.50
N ARG A 34 -11.93 20.23 16.92
CA ARG A 34 -12.03 19.68 18.28
C ARG A 34 -12.38 18.20 18.20
N LEU A 35 -11.74 17.42 19.04
CA LEU A 35 -11.90 15.97 19.08
C LEU A 35 -12.19 15.54 20.51
N SER A 36 -13.36 14.93 20.73
CA SER A 36 -13.71 14.40 22.06
C SER A 36 -12.76 13.25 22.39
N LEU A 37 -12.13 13.31 23.57
CA LEU A 37 -11.28 12.23 24.06
C LEU A 37 -12.08 11.12 24.75
N LYS A 38 -13.40 11.28 24.89
CA LYS A 38 -14.30 10.40 25.66
C LYS A 38 -13.69 10.00 27.01
N CYS A 39 -13.06 10.96 27.68
CA CYS A 39 -12.28 10.73 28.88
C CYS A 39 -12.62 11.78 29.93
N ALA A 40 -13.01 11.33 31.13
CA ALA A 40 -13.28 12.20 32.28
C ALA A 40 -12.05 12.38 33.21
N ILE A 41 -10.96 11.64 32.95
CA ILE A 41 -9.76 11.65 33.79
C ILE A 41 -8.71 12.59 33.20
N LYS A 42 -8.45 13.71 33.90
CA LYS A 42 -7.56 14.79 33.43
C LYS A 42 -6.16 14.31 33.06
N THR A 43 -5.55 13.49 33.90
CA THR A 43 -4.16 13.00 33.69
C THR A 43 -4.04 12.12 32.45
N ARG A 44 -5.01 11.23 32.21
CA ARG A 44 -5.08 10.40 31.00
C ARG A 44 -5.34 11.25 29.76
N ALA A 45 -6.33 12.14 29.83
CA ALA A 45 -6.65 13.06 28.74
C ALA A 45 -5.44 13.91 28.33
N THR A 46 -4.66 14.41 29.30
CA THR A 46 -3.43 15.19 29.06
C THR A 46 -2.37 14.37 28.32
N LYS A 47 -2.16 13.10 28.69
CA LYS A 47 -1.22 12.21 27.96
C LYS A 47 -1.66 11.99 26.52
N THR A 48 -2.95 11.70 26.30
CA THR A 48 -3.53 11.52 24.97
C THR A 48 -3.40 12.80 24.12
N THR A 49 -3.64 13.97 24.70
CA THR A 49 -3.45 15.26 24.02
C THR A 49 -2.04 15.46 23.52
N LYS A 50 -1.00 15.13 24.29
CA LYS A 50 0.40 15.23 23.83
C LYS A 50 0.73 14.29 22.66
N ILE A 51 0.08 13.13 22.59
CA ILE A 51 0.24 12.19 21.46
C ILE A 51 -0.45 12.75 20.22
N LEU A 52 -1.69 13.22 20.35
CA LEU A 52 -2.45 13.83 19.27
C LEU A 52 -1.77 15.09 18.74
N GLU A 53 -1.22 15.93 19.62
CA GLU A 53 -0.50 17.13 19.23
C GLU A 53 0.67 16.82 18.29
N ARG A 54 1.50 15.83 18.63
CA ARG A 54 2.61 15.40 17.76
C ARG A 54 2.13 14.87 16.41
N LYS A 55 1.03 14.10 16.38
CA LYS A 55 0.46 13.59 15.14
C LYS A 55 -0.08 14.72 14.26
N VAL A 56 -0.80 15.67 14.84
CA VAL A 56 -1.39 16.79 14.10
C VAL A 56 -0.33 17.76 13.59
N LEU A 57 0.74 18.00 14.35
CA LEU A 57 1.87 18.81 13.88
C LEU A 57 2.52 18.21 12.63
N ARG A 58 2.76 16.89 12.64
CA ARG A 58 3.28 16.18 11.45
C ARG A 58 2.33 16.28 10.26
N LEU A 59 1.02 16.14 10.49
CA LEU A 59 0.03 16.32 9.41
C LEU A 59 0.08 17.73 8.82
N TYR A 60 0.19 18.77 9.65
CA TYR A 60 0.34 20.13 9.15
C TYR A 60 1.63 20.34 8.36
N GLU A 61 2.75 19.74 8.80
CA GLU A 61 4.00 19.76 8.04
C GLU A 61 3.86 19.05 6.69
N SER A 62 3.22 17.88 6.65
CA SER A 62 2.95 17.15 5.41
C SER A 62 2.09 17.97 4.44
N ILE A 63 1.01 18.60 4.93
CA ILE A 63 0.15 19.46 4.09
C ILE A 63 0.95 20.64 3.51
N ARG A 64 1.84 21.26 4.31
CA ARG A 64 2.70 22.36 3.82
C ARG A 64 3.71 21.92 2.77
N GLN A 65 4.24 20.71 2.92
CA GLN A 65 5.19 20.14 1.97
C GLN A 65 4.49 19.78 0.64
N GLY A 66 3.16 19.69 0.64
CA GLY A 66 2.37 19.27 -0.52
C GLY A 66 2.50 17.77 -0.76
N MET A 67 2.07 17.31 -1.94
CA MET A 67 2.28 15.91 -2.32
C MET A 67 3.79 15.66 -2.40
N LYS A 68 4.27 14.66 -1.66
CA LYS A 68 5.69 14.30 -1.71
C LYS A 68 6.02 13.66 -3.07
N SER A 69 7.21 13.92 -3.60
CA SER A 69 7.70 13.17 -4.76
C SER A 69 7.97 11.72 -4.37
N LEU A 70 7.72 10.78 -5.28
CA LEU A 70 8.04 9.36 -5.08
C LEU A 70 9.54 9.18 -4.79
N ASP A 71 9.88 8.66 -3.62
CA ASP A 71 11.26 8.33 -3.24
C ASP A 71 11.53 6.81 -3.18
N ILE A 72 12.77 6.43 -2.87
CA ILE A 72 13.18 5.02 -2.82
C ILE A 72 12.52 4.25 -1.67
N GLU A 73 12.25 4.87 -0.53
CA GLU A 73 11.63 4.16 0.59
C GLU A 73 10.14 3.95 0.31
N ASP A 74 9.48 4.93 -0.30
CA ASP A 74 8.11 4.80 -0.80
C ASP A 74 7.99 3.65 -1.82
N ILE A 75 8.92 3.56 -2.78
CA ILE A 75 9.01 2.45 -3.73
C ILE A 75 9.13 1.11 -2.99
N LYS A 76 10.01 1.02 -1.98
CA LYS A 76 10.19 -0.21 -1.20
C LYS A 76 8.92 -0.59 -0.43
N GLU A 77 8.27 0.36 0.23
CA GLU A 77 7.02 0.11 0.95
C GLU A 77 5.91 -0.38 0.02
N ILE A 78 5.73 0.28 -1.13
CA ILE A 78 4.76 -0.13 -2.15
C ILE A 78 5.05 -1.55 -2.64
N LEU A 79 6.32 -1.86 -2.94
CA LEU A 79 6.72 -3.18 -3.41
C LEU A 79 6.55 -4.27 -2.34
N ARG A 80 6.86 -3.99 -1.07
CA ARG A 80 6.62 -4.94 0.04
C ARG A 80 5.14 -5.32 0.13
N VAL A 81 4.25 -4.33 -0.01
CA VAL A 81 2.80 -4.55 -0.03
C VAL A 81 2.40 -5.36 -1.26
N GLU A 82 2.90 -5.00 -2.44
CA GLU A 82 2.55 -5.69 -3.68
C GLU A 82 3.04 -7.14 -3.69
N ILE A 83 4.26 -7.42 -3.20
CA ILE A 83 4.80 -8.78 -3.04
C ILE A 83 3.87 -9.62 -2.17
N ARG A 84 3.45 -9.11 -1.01
CA ARG A 84 2.51 -9.83 -0.12
C ARG A 84 1.20 -10.15 -0.83
N LYS A 85 0.66 -9.23 -1.63
CA LYS A 85 -0.55 -9.48 -2.44
C LYS A 85 -0.32 -10.58 -3.49
N GLN A 86 0.83 -10.59 -4.16
CA GLN A 86 1.15 -11.61 -5.16
C GLN A 86 1.36 -12.99 -4.55
N ILE A 87 2.02 -13.08 -3.40
CA ILE A 87 2.15 -14.33 -2.62
C ILE A 87 0.77 -14.82 -2.19
N LEU A 88 -0.07 -13.94 -1.63
CA LEU A 88 -1.43 -14.29 -1.23
C LEU A 88 -2.27 -14.81 -2.40
N HIS A 89 -2.13 -14.20 -3.58
CA HIS A 89 -2.78 -14.69 -4.80
C HIS A 89 -2.33 -16.10 -5.16
N ALA A 90 -1.02 -16.38 -5.07
CA ALA A 90 -0.50 -17.71 -5.34
C ALA A 90 -1.08 -18.76 -4.40
N HIS A 91 -1.12 -18.47 -3.10
CA HIS A 91 -1.78 -19.33 -2.11
C HIS A 91 -3.28 -19.48 -2.36
N HIS A 92 -3.98 -18.43 -2.80
CA HIS A 92 -5.40 -18.53 -3.12
C HIS A 92 -5.67 -19.53 -4.26
N VAL A 93 -4.82 -19.53 -5.30
CA VAL A 93 -4.91 -20.51 -6.39
C VAL A 93 -4.62 -21.92 -5.87
N TYR A 94 -3.59 -22.07 -5.03
CA TYR A 94 -3.23 -23.35 -4.43
C TYR A 94 -4.37 -23.94 -3.57
N GLU A 95 -4.90 -23.18 -2.61
CA GLU A 95 -6.00 -23.61 -1.74
C GLU A 95 -7.32 -23.80 -2.49
N GLY A 96 -7.51 -23.11 -3.62
CA GLY A 96 -8.66 -23.30 -4.51
C GLY A 96 -8.57 -24.53 -5.41
N THR A 97 -7.43 -25.22 -5.45
CA THR A 97 -7.20 -26.38 -6.32
C THR A 97 -7.55 -27.69 -5.61
N ASN A 98 -8.21 -28.62 -6.29
CA ASN A 98 -8.42 -29.98 -5.75
C ASN A 98 -7.11 -30.79 -5.79
N ARG A 99 -6.32 -30.64 -4.72
CA ARG A 99 -4.97 -31.22 -4.57
C ARG A 99 -4.95 -32.74 -4.49
N TRP A 100 -6.07 -33.36 -4.09
CA TRP A 100 -6.19 -34.81 -3.92
C TRP A 100 -6.55 -35.54 -5.22
N SER A 101 -6.59 -34.82 -6.35
CA SER A 101 -6.90 -35.36 -7.66
C SER A 101 -5.88 -34.87 -8.67
N GLU A 102 -5.19 -35.80 -9.33
CA GLU A 102 -4.23 -35.47 -10.40
C GLU A 102 -4.87 -34.61 -11.50
N SER A 103 -6.12 -34.91 -11.87
CA SER A 103 -6.84 -34.10 -12.86
C SER A 103 -7.19 -32.71 -12.34
N GLY A 104 -7.45 -32.56 -11.04
CA GLY A 104 -7.65 -31.26 -10.40
C GLY A 104 -6.40 -30.39 -10.43
N VAL A 105 -5.24 -30.96 -10.10
CA VAL A 105 -3.94 -30.27 -10.18
C VAL A 105 -3.61 -29.90 -11.63
N SER A 106 -3.79 -30.83 -12.57
CA SER A 106 -3.56 -30.60 -14.00
C SER A 106 -4.43 -29.45 -14.54
N GLN A 107 -5.72 -29.42 -14.24
CA GLN A 107 -6.62 -28.36 -14.68
C GLN A 107 -6.20 -26.98 -14.14
N SER A 108 -5.76 -26.91 -12.89
CA SER A 108 -5.24 -25.67 -12.31
C SER A 108 -3.95 -25.23 -12.99
N LEU A 109 -3.02 -26.15 -13.25
CA LEU A 109 -1.79 -25.86 -13.98
C LEU A 109 -2.07 -25.35 -15.39
N ASP A 110 -2.98 -25.99 -16.13
CA ASP A 110 -3.38 -25.56 -17.49
C ASP A 110 -3.98 -24.14 -17.47
N SER A 111 -4.86 -23.85 -16.50
CA SER A 111 -5.45 -22.52 -16.32
C SER A 111 -4.41 -21.45 -16.00
N VAL A 112 -3.44 -21.78 -15.15
CA VAL A 112 -2.33 -20.90 -14.77
C VAL A 112 -1.42 -20.65 -15.97
N GLN A 113 -1.09 -21.69 -16.74
CA GLN A 113 -0.27 -21.59 -17.95
C GLN A 113 -0.96 -20.76 -19.03
N LEU A 114 -2.26 -20.94 -19.25
CA LEU A 114 -3.02 -20.11 -20.18
C LEU A 114 -2.98 -18.62 -19.79
N LYS A 115 -3.17 -18.31 -18.50
CA LYS A 115 -3.10 -16.93 -17.99
C LYS A 115 -1.70 -16.34 -18.12
N GLU A 116 -0.66 -17.13 -17.88
CA GLU A 116 0.74 -16.70 -18.06
C GLU A 116 1.04 -16.41 -19.53
N SER A 117 0.64 -17.28 -20.46
CA SER A 117 0.79 -17.06 -21.90
C SER A 117 0.06 -15.80 -22.34
N ASN A 118 -1.18 -15.60 -21.91
CA ASN A 118 -1.93 -14.37 -22.21
C ASN A 118 -1.22 -13.11 -21.69
N LEU A 119 -0.58 -13.18 -20.52
CA LEU A 119 0.23 -12.06 -20.02
C LEU A 119 1.46 -11.83 -20.89
N LYS A 120 2.20 -12.89 -21.26
CA LYS A 120 3.36 -12.78 -22.15
C LYS A 120 2.98 -12.19 -23.51
N ASP A 121 1.89 -12.67 -24.09
CA ASP A 121 1.35 -12.15 -25.35
C ASP A 121 1.01 -10.66 -25.23
N LYS A 122 0.40 -10.23 -24.12
CA LYS A 122 0.16 -8.79 -23.87
C LYS A 122 1.46 -8.00 -23.78
N LEU A 123 2.47 -8.54 -23.09
CA LEU A 123 3.78 -7.91 -22.94
C LEU A 123 4.54 -7.81 -24.27
N GLU A 124 4.33 -8.75 -25.19
CA GLU A 124 4.96 -8.74 -26.52
C GLU A 124 4.21 -7.87 -27.52
N THR A 125 2.89 -8.03 -27.60
CA THR A 125 2.06 -7.45 -28.68
C THR A 125 1.43 -6.10 -28.32
N THR A 126 1.06 -5.89 -27.06
CA THR A 126 0.28 -4.73 -26.59
C THR A 126 0.94 -4.05 -25.38
N PHE A 127 2.28 -4.07 -25.34
CA PHE A 127 3.08 -3.60 -24.19
C PHE A 127 2.67 -2.21 -23.67
N ARG A 128 2.44 -1.24 -24.57
CA ARG A 128 2.04 0.13 -24.19
C ARG A 128 0.66 0.19 -23.54
N SER A 129 -0.29 -0.61 -24.04
CA SER A 129 -1.62 -0.72 -23.43
C SER A 129 -1.49 -1.33 -22.04
N TYR A 130 -0.71 -2.40 -21.91
CA TYR A 130 -0.49 -3.05 -20.63
C TYR A 130 0.23 -2.14 -19.62
N GLN A 131 1.23 -1.37 -20.06
CA GLN A 131 1.83 -0.31 -19.24
C GLN A 131 0.77 0.68 -18.74
N GLY A 132 -0.19 1.06 -19.58
CA GLY A 132 -1.32 1.91 -19.19
C GLY A 132 -2.19 1.30 -18.09
N GLU A 133 -2.46 -0.02 -18.14
CA GLU A 133 -3.18 -0.72 -17.05
C GLU A 133 -2.42 -0.63 -15.71
N ILE A 134 -1.10 -0.82 -15.74
CA ILE A 134 -0.26 -0.70 -14.55
C ILE A 134 -0.15 0.75 -14.07
N ASP A 135 -0.01 1.70 -15.00
CA ASP A 135 0.07 3.14 -14.71
C ASP A 135 -1.17 3.58 -13.92
N SER A 136 -2.38 3.21 -14.35
CA SER A 136 -3.62 3.54 -13.64
C SER A 136 -3.66 2.97 -12.22
N LYS A 137 -3.22 1.72 -12.04
CA LYS A 137 -3.13 1.11 -10.70
C LYS A 137 -2.12 1.85 -9.81
N LEU A 138 -0.97 2.24 -10.36
CA LEU A 138 0.04 2.99 -9.62
C LEU A 138 -0.46 4.39 -9.28
N GLU A 139 -1.20 5.05 -10.17
CA GLU A 139 -1.84 6.35 -9.87
C GLU A 139 -2.74 6.28 -8.64
N GLU A 140 -3.60 5.28 -8.57
CA GLU A 140 -4.47 5.07 -7.41
C GLU A 140 -3.66 4.87 -6.12
N ILE A 141 -2.60 4.05 -6.18
CA ILE A 141 -1.73 3.78 -5.03
C ILE A 141 -1.01 5.05 -4.58
N LEU A 142 -0.33 5.76 -5.49
CA LEU A 142 0.44 6.96 -5.17
C LEU A 142 -0.47 8.06 -4.63
N THR A 143 -1.63 8.28 -5.25
CA THR A 143 -2.63 9.24 -4.75
C THR A 143 -3.12 8.87 -3.35
N SER A 144 -3.34 7.57 -3.07
CA SER A 144 -3.75 7.12 -1.73
C SER A 144 -2.68 7.33 -0.64
N LEU A 145 -1.42 7.46 -1.05
CA LEU A 145 -0.26 7.72 -0.20
C LEU A 145 0.15 9.20 -0.16
N ASP A 146 -0.64 10.07 -0.79
CA ASP A 146 -0.35 11.51 -0.94
C ASP A 146 1.00 11.77 -1.64
N ILE A 147 1.34 10.90 -2.61
CA ILE A 147 2.54 11.00 -3.45
C ILE A 147 2.15 11.59 -4.81
N GLU A 148 2.93 12.57 -5.27
CA GLU A 148 2.75 13.17 -6.59
C GLU A 148 2.99 12.13 -7.69
N VAL A 149 2.05 12.05 -8.62
CA VAL A 149 2.14 11.17 -9.78
C VAL A 149 2.89 11.88 -10.91
N ASP A 150 4.16 11.53 -11.10
CA ASP A 150 4.88 11.85 -12.33
C ASP A 150 5.17 10.57 -13.15
N LYS A 151 4.31 10.27 -14.12
CA LYS A 151 4.47 9.13 -15.06
C LYS A 151 5.73 9.21 -15.91
N LYS A 152 6.30 10.39 -16.09
CA LYS A 152 7.50 10.61 -16.90
C LYS A 152 8.78 10.41 -16.09
N SER A 153 8.69 10.48 -14.75
CA SER A 153 9.82 10.25 -13.86
C SER A 153 10.45 8.86 -14.06
N VAL A 154 11.75 8.79 -13.81
CA VAL A 154 12.49 7.52 -13.89
C VAL A 154 11.99 6.55 -12.81
N ASP A 155 11.69 7.05 -11.62
CA ASP A 155 11.30 6.24 -10.48
C ASP A 155 9.90 5.63 -10.64
N PHE A 156 8.94 6.38 -11.21
CA PHE A 156 7.65 5.81 -11.59
C PHE A 156 7.81 4.70 -12.64
N LYS A 157 8.63 4.93 -13.67
CA LYS A 157 8.90 3.90 -14.70
C LYS A 157 9.57 2.65 -14.12
N LYS A 158 10.50 2.81 -13.19
CA LYS A 158 11.13 1.70 -12.45
C LYS A 158 10.09 0.93 -11.64
N LEU A 159 9.26 1.63 -10.85
CA LEU A 159 8.20 1.03 -10.04
C LEU A 159 7.22 0.23 -10.91
N ARG A 160 6.80 0.79 -12.05
CA ARG A 160 5.97 0.08 -13.04
C ARG A 160 6.59 -1.21 -13.53
N ASN A 161 7.85 -1.16 -13.97
CA ASN A 161 8.50 -2.35 -14.49
C ASN A 161 8.63 -3.43 -13.40
N LYS A 162 8.91 -3.03 -12.16
CA LYS A 162 8.94 -3.95 -11.01
C LYS A 162 7.58 -4.59 -10.71
N PHE A 163 6.47 -3.87 -10.90
CA PHE A 163 5.12 -4.45 -10.81
C PHE A 163 4.89 -5.51 -11.90
N ILE A 164 5.32 -5.23 -13.13
CA ILE A 164 5.25 -6.20 -14.24
C ILE A 164 6.09 -7.44 -13.92
N ASP A 165 7.33 -7.25 -13.44
CA ASP A 165 8.21 -8.34 -13.02
C ASP A 165 7.54 -9.23 -11.96
N LEU A 166 6.91 -8.62 -10.94
CA LEU A 166 6.19 -9.35 -9.90
C LEU A 166 4.98 -10.14 -10.44
N TYR A 167 4.27 -9.61 -11.43
CA TYR A 167 3.11 -10.30 -12.00
C TYR A 167 3.52 -11.49 -12.86
N VAL A 168 4.65 -11.41 -13.54
CA VAL A 168 5.26 -12.56 -14.22
C VAL A 168 5.72 -13.58 -13.18
N LEU A 169 6.46 -13.13 -12.16
CA LEU A 169 7.02 -13.97 -11.11
C LEU A 169 5.95 -14.76 -10.32
N ARG A 170 4.77 -14.17 -10.13
CA ARG A 170 3.64 -14.84 -9.48
C ARG A 170 3.29 -16.19 -10.11
N TYR A 171 3.37 -16.32 -11.44
CA TYR A 171 3.03 -17.58 -12.11
C TYR A 171 4.04 -18.68 -11.79
N GLU A 172 5.32 -18.32 -11.60
CA GLU A 172 6.34 -19.25 -11.11
C GLU A 172 5.97 -19.75 -9.70
N TRP A 173 5.62 -18.83 -8.79
CA TRP A 173 5.21 -19.20 -7.42
C TRP A 173 3.96 -20.08 -7.38
N ILE A 174 2.97 -19.83 -8.24
CA ILE A 174 1.78 -20.69 -8.33
C ILE A 174 2.18 -22.10 -8.75
N LYS A 175 3.02 -22.25 -9.78
CA LYS A 175 3.48 -23.56 -10.26
C LYS A 175 4.32 -24.27 -9.21
N ASP A 176 5.19 -23.55 -8.51
CA ASP A 176 5.97 -24.07 -7.40
C ASP A 176 5.06 -24.67 -6.31
N LEU A 177 4.01 -23.94 -5.92
CA LEU A 177 3.05 -24.44 -4.92
C LEU A 177 2.28 -25.67 -5.42
N LEU A 178 1.76 -25.63 -6.66
CA LEU A 178 0.97 -26.73 -7.24
C LEU A 178 1.78 -28.01 -7.47
N ASN A 179 3.08 -27.89 -7.72
CA ASN A 179 4.00 -29.03 -7.85
C ASN A 179 4.57 -29.50 -6.50
N GLU A 180 3.92 -29.12 -5.39
CA GLU A 180 4.30 -29.50 -4.02
C GLU A 180 5.75 -29.15 -3.65
N SER A 181 6.27 -28.01 -4.14
CA SER A 181 7.55 -27.53 -3.63
C SER A 181 7.43 -27.15 -2.15
N ASP A 182 8.46 -27.45 -1.35
CA ASP A 182 8.56 -27.04 0.07
C ASP A 182 8.84 -25.53 0.22
N LYS A 183 8.50 -24.71 -0.78
CA LYS A 183 8.74 -23.27 -0.75
C LYS A 183 7.82 -22.58 0.23
N THR A 184 8.43 -21.79 1.09
CA THR A 184 7.76 -20.98 2.10
C THR A 184 7.51 -19.55 1.62
N GLU A 185 6.68 -18.81 2.35
CA GLU A 185 6.52 -17.38 2.12
C GLU A 185 7.85 -16.61 2.21
N SER A 186 8.78 -17.05 3.07
CA SER A 186 10.13 -16.47 3.17
C SER A 186 10.93 -16.67 1.89
N ASP A 187 10.81 -17.83 1.26
CA ASP A 187 11.48 -18.12 -0.01
C ASP A 187 10.95 -17.23 -1.13
N PHE A 188 9.62 -17.02 -1.19
CA PHE A 188 9.02 -16.10 -2.16
C PHE A 188 9.45 -14.65 -1.94
N LYS A 189 9.53 -14.20 -0.68
CA LYS A 189 10.04 -12.86 -0.34
C LYS A 189 11.49 -12.69 -0.77
N LEU A 190 12.35 -13.67 -0.48
CA LEU A 190 13.75 -13.65 -0.88
C LEU A 190 13.90 -13.65 -2.40
N ASN A 191 13.14 -14.49 -3.09
CA ASN A 191 13.12 -14.57 -4.54
C ASN A 191 12.66 -13.24 -5.18
N ALA A 192 11.61 -12.62 -4.65
CA ALA A 192 11.17 -11.28 -5.08
C ALA A 192 12.28 -10.24 -4.85
N GLN A 193 12.94 -10.26 -3.69
CA GLN A 193 14.03 -9.35 -3.36
C GLN A 193 15.17 -9.43 -4.37
N GLN A 194 15.61 -10.65 -4.67
CA GLN A 194 16.67 -10.94 -5.64
C GLN A 194 16.27 -10.51 -7.05
N LYS A 195 15.04 -10.87 -7.48
CA LYS A 195 14.54 -10.52 -8.81
C LYS A 195 14.44 -9.01 -9.02
N LEU A 196 14.00 -8.29 -7.98
CA LEU A 196 13.84 -6.84 -8.04
C LEU A 196 15.15 -6.07 -7.78
N GLY A 197 16.20 -6.73 -7.27
CA GLY A 197 17.48 -6.08 -6.96
C GLY A 197 17.37 -4.96 -5.93
N LEU A 198 16.47 -5.10 -4.95
CA LEU A 198 16.22 -4.13 -3.89
C LEU A 198 16.20 -4.83 -2.56
N ASP A 199 16.77 -4.26 -1.51
CA ASP A 199 16.65 -4.79 -0.15
C ASP A 199 15.29 -4.41 0.46
N LEU A 200 14.42 -5.40 0.70
CA LEU A 200 13.01 -5.25 1.05
C LEU A 200 12.62 -5.92 2.38
N PHE A 201 13.28 -7.00 2.80
CA PHE A 201 12.94 -7.80 3.98
C PHE A 201 14.17 -8.19 4.80
#